data_AF-A0A3P7NCE7-F1
#
_entry.id   AF-A0A3P7NCE7-F1
#
_cell.length_a   1.000
_cell.length_b   1.000
_cell.length_c   1.000
_cell.angle_alpha   90.00
_cell.angle_beta   90.00
_cell.angle_gamma   90.00
#
_symmetry.space_group_name_H-M   'P 1'
#
loop_
_entity.id
_entity.type
_entity.pdbx_description
1 polymer ?
#
loop_
_entity_poly.entity_id
_entity_poly.type
_entity_poly.pdbx_seq_one_letter_code
_entity_poly.pdbx_strand_id
1 'polypeptide(L)'
;MCAPKYKYFFSKFEVIEPVGTCFFTEQGFTKTQEFASCRQEPARHGRHRFGYGQCGFSAALPDRYSKGDERAFIGAPGVWYWQGAIFSQNVRNFTDRPNTEYGGKEYDHDMMGYATATGDLDGDGLDDILVLYTSKLKMLVNLTDPSSSQQGQYCGGSLAVTDLDKDGRDDIIMGCPFYTDYVTVKDAKTQERKPQYDVGKVVVFYQTAPVSILLCAQNVQPYGKSH
;
A
#
# COMPACT_ATOMS: atom_id res chain seq x y z
N MET A 1 6.95 7.28 12.92
CA MET A 1 7.69 8.02 11.88
C MET A 1 8.71 7.08 11.24
N CYS A 2 9.00 7.20 9.94
CA CYS A 2 9.93 6.31 9.26
C CYS A 2 10.98 7.05 8.43
N ALA A 3 12.10 6.39 8.18
CA ALA A 3 13.20 6.85 7.34
C ALA A 3 13.52 5.75 6.30
N PRO A 4 12.80 5.71 5.16
CA PRO A 4 12.91 4.61 4.18
C PRO A 4 14.31 4.51 3.55
N LYS A 5 15.00 5.65 3.43
CA LYS A 5 16.37 5.74 2.86
C LYS A 5 17.48 5.58 3.91
N TYR A 6 17.13 5.22 5.15
CA TYR A 6 18.13 4.90 6.17
C TYR A 6 19.00 3.74 5.69
N LYS A 7 20.31 3.97 5.71
CA LYS A 7 21.31 2.98 5.28
C LYS A 7 21.90 2.28 6.49
N TYR A 8 22.10 0.98 6.35
CA TYR A 8 22.74 0.17 7.36
C TYR A 8 23.99 -0.53 6.80
N PHE A 9 24.97 -0.72 7.67
CA PHE A 9 26.26 -1.32 7.36
C PHE A 9 26.27 -2.76 7.87
N PHE A 10 26.08 -3.72 6.97
CA PHE A 10 26.11 -5.16 7.29
C PHE A 10 27.56 -5.68 7.32
N SER A 11 27.76 -6.83 8.00
CA SER A 11 28.98 -7.66 7.94
C SER A 11 30.29 -6.85 7.96
N LYS A 12 30.54 -6.14 9.07
CA LYS A 12 31.78 -5.35 9.30
C LYS A 12 32.04 -4.25 8.26
N PHE A 13 31.01 -3.51 7.83
CA PHE A 13 31.10 -2.35 6.94
C PHE A 13 31.40 -2.62 5.46
N GLU A 14 31.35 -3.89 5.02
CA GLU A 14 31.59 -4.23 3.60
C GLU A 14 30.37 -3.96 2.71
N VAL A 15 29.17 -3.95 3.29
CA VAL A 15 27.90 -3.84 2.57
C VAL A 15 27.07 -2.70 3.14
N ILE A 16 26.64 -1.76 2.28
CA ILE A 16 25.83 -0.59 2.65
C ILE A 16 24.52 -0.63 1.89
N GLU A 17 23.41 -0.80 2.59
CA GLU A 17 22.11 -1.01 1.94
C GLU A 17 21.00 -0.14 2.54
N PRO A 18 20.07 0.37 1.71
CA PRO A 18 18.96 1.21 2.17
C PRO A 18 17.85 0.36 2.79
N VAL A 19 18.11 -0.18 3.98
CA VAL A 19 17.16 -1.06 4.68
C VAL A 19 15.90 -0.34 5.14
N GLY A 20 16.01 0.95 5.47
CA GLY A 20 14.94 1.70 6.11
C GLY A 20 14.76 1.35 7.61
N THR A 21 14.16 2.26 8.36
CA THR A 21 13.81 2.05 9.77
C THR A 21 12.62 2.93 10.16
N CYS A 22 11.89 2.53 11.19
CA CYS A 22 10.79 3.30 11.76
C CYS A 22 11.02 3.52 13.27
N PHE A 23 10.43 4.58 13.80
CA PHE A 23 10.37 4.88 15.22
C PHE A 23 8.92 5.04 15.64
N PHE A 24 8.53 4.27 16.65
CA PHE A 24 7.22 4.33 17.28
C PHE A 24 7.36 4.93 18.68
N THR A 25 6.51 5.89 18.97
CA THR A 25 6.60 6.72 20.18
C THR A 25 5.27 6.71 20.89
N GLU A 26 5.28 6.44 22.19
CA GLU A 26 4.10 6.46 23.06
C GLU A 26 4.31 7.43 24.22
N GLN A 27 3.21 7.71 24.95
CA GLN A 27 3.26 8.44 26.23
C GLN A 27 3.96 9.80 26.10
N GLY A 28 3.64 10.56 25.04
CA GLY A 28 4.24 11.87 24.79
C GLY A 28 5.75 11.81 24.58
N PHE A 29 6.24 10.85 23.78
CA PHE A 29 7.67 10.64 23.44
C PHE A 29 8.56 10.11 24.57
N THR A 30 8.01 9.83 25.75
CA THR A 30 8.78 9.25 26.86
C THR A 30 9.21 7.80 26.60
N LYS A 31 8.44 7.07 25.80
CA LYS A 31 8.77 5.73 25.34
C LYS A 31 8.91 5.74 23.84
N THR A 32 10.13 5.50 23.35
CA THR A 32 10.45 5.43 21.93
C THR A 32 11.10 4.10 21.61
N GLN A 33 10.62 3.44 20.56
CA GLN A 33 11.15 2.17 20.08
C GLN A 33 11.50 2.26 18.60
N GLU A 34 12.66 1.71 18.22
CA GLU A 34 13.02 1.49 16.82
C GLU A 34 12.38 0.19 16.30
N PHE A 35 11.68 0.29 15.18
CA PHE A 35 11.17 -0.81 14.36
C PHE A 35 12.04 -0.94 13.11
N ALA A 36 13.10 -1.74 13.20
CA ALA A 36 14.06 -1.99 12.13
C ALA A 36 13.74 -3.29 11.37
N SER A 37 12.54 -3.38 10.79
CA SER A 37 11.98 -4.62 10.26
C SER A 37 12.84 -5.31 9.18
N CYS A 38 13.44 -4.52 8.28
CA CYS A 38 14.32 -5.00 7.22
C CYS A 38 15.77 -5.27 7.68
N ARG A 39 16.17 -4.73 8.84
CA ARG A 39 17.52 -4.92 9.41
C ARG A 39 17.56 -6.23 10.20
N GLN A 40 17.86 -7.34 9.53
CA GLN A 40 17.95 -8.65 10.16
C GLN A 40 19.33 -9.30 9.93
N GLU A 41 20.16 -9.25 10.97
CA GLU A 41 21.47 -9.89 11.02
C GLU A 41 21.36 -11.37 11.44
N PRO A 42 22.29 -12.26 11.06
CA PRO A 42 23.47 -12.02 10.22
C PRO A 42 23.23 -12.15 8.70
N ALA A 43 22.03 -12.56 8.29
CA ALA A 43 21.84 -13.23 6.99
C ALA A 43 20.82 -12.58 6.05
N ARG A 44 20.31 -11.37 6.26
CA ARG A 44 19.26 -10.80 5.37
C ARG A 44 19.63 -9.51 4.65
N HIS A 45 20.89 -9.42 4.20
CA HIS A 45 21.36 -8.39 3.27
C HIS A 45 21.10 -8.79 1.80
N GLY A 46 21.21 -7.83 0.88
CA GLY A 46 21.11 -8.02 -0.57
C GLY A 46 19.73 -7.69 -1.17
N ARG A 47 19.73 -7.35 -2.46
CA ARG A 47 18.52 -7.15 -3.31
C ARG A 47 17.58 -8.35 -3.29
N HIS A 48 18.11 -9.56 -3.17
CA HIS A 48 17.34 -10.80 -3.14
C HIS A 48 16.75 -11.13 -1.76
N ARG A 49 16.97 -10.27 -0.74
CA ARG A 49 16.44 -10.40 0.63
C ARG A 49 15.86 -9.06 1.09
N PHE A 50 16.29 -8.53 2.24
CA PHE A 50 15.74 -7.33 2.88
C PHE A 50 16.65 -6.11 2.80
N GLY A 51 17.86 -6.26 2.27
CA GLY A 51 18.86 -5.19 2.20
C GLY A 51 18.34 -3.90 1.58
N TYR A 52 17.60 -4.03 0.48
CA TYR A 52 17.01 -2.92 -0.27
C TYR A 52 15.56 -2.63 0.13
N GLY A 53 15.11 -3.20 1.25
CA GLY A 53 13.71 -3.23 1.63
C GLY A 53 13.06 -1.86 1.76
N GLN A 54 13.83 -0.83 2.14
CA GLN A 54 13.32 0.52 2.39
C GLN A 54 12.11 0.50 3.34
N CYS A 55 12.19 -0.32 4.39
CA CYS A 55 11.14 -0.48 5.39
C CYS A 55 10.70 0.88 5.93
N GLY A 56 9.39 1.11 5.90
CA GLY A 56 8.78 2.38 6.29
C GLY A 56 8.56 3.32 5.13
N PHE A 57 8.67 2.85 3.88
CA PHE A 57 8.26 3.59 2.69
C PHE A 57 6.79 4.01 2.78
N SER A 58 5.95 3.09 3.25
CA SER A 58 4.62 3.37 3.76
C SER A 58 4.47 2.73 5.15
N ALA A 59 3.53 3.23 5.94
CA ALA A 59 3.18 2.64 7.22
C ALA A 59 1.73 2.98 7.57
N ALA A 60 1.06 2.08 8.28
CA ALA A 60 -0.30 2.27 8.78
C ALA A 60 -0.43 1.74 10.21
N LEU A 61 -1.26 2.40 11.00
CA LEU A 61 -1.63 1.99 12.35
C LEU A 61 -3.14 1.74 12.35
N PRO A 62 -3.61 0.55 12.77
CA PRO A 62 -5.02 0.28 12.95
C PRO A 62 -5.58 1.10 14.12
N ASP A 63 -6.80 1.61 13.97
CA ASP A 63 -7.55 2.26 15.03
C ASP A 63 -8.34 1.22 15.86
N ARG A 64 -8.87 0.19 15.20
CA ARG A 64 -9.54 -0.95 15.85
C ARG A 64 -8.61 -2.15 15.91
N TYR A 65 -8.27 -2.58 17.13
CA TYR A 65 -7.35 -3.68 17.36
C TYR A 65 -7.66 -4.45 18.64
N SER A 66 -7.17 -5.68 18.71
CA SER A 66 -7.22 -6.49 19.92
C SER A 66 -6.17 -6.05 20.93
N LYS A 67 -6.57 -5.82 22.19
CA LYS A 67 -5.66 -5.47 23.28
C LYS A 67 -4.58 -6.55 23.46
N GLY A 68 -3.32 -6.13 23.54
CA GLY A 68 -2.16 -7.02 23.63
C GLY A 68 -1.64 -7.51 22.28
N ASP A 69 -2.38 -7.30 21.19
CA ASP A 69 -1.92 -7.53 19.82
C ASP A 69 -1.94 -6.25 18.98
N GLU A 70 -1.56 -5.12 19.60
CA GLU A 70 -1.45 -3.86 18.89
C GLU A 70 -0.30 -3.92 17.90
N ARG A 71 -0.59 -3.67 16.63
CA ARG A 71 0.36 -3.85 15.53
C ARG A 71 0.52 -2.57 14.72
N ALA A 72 1.73 -2.38 14.20
CA ALA A 72 2.04 -1.39 13.19
C ALA A 72 2.38 -2.11 11.89
N PHE A 73 1.77 -1.68 10.80
CA PHE A 73 2.05 -2.22 9.49
C PHE A 73 3.09 -1.35 8.78
N ILE A 74 4.15 -1.98 8.27
CA ILE A 74 5.29 -1.30 7.66
C ILE A 74 5.49 -1.84 6.24
N GLY A 75 5.32 -0.98 5.25
CA GLY A 75 5.57 -1.30 3.85
C GLY A 75 7.04 -1.22 3.48
N ALA A 76 7.48 -2.16 2.64
CA ALA A 76 8.86 -2.37 2.26
C ALA A 76 8.98 -2.81 0.78
N PRO A 77 8.81 -1.87 -0.18
CA PRO A 77 8.70 -2.19 -1.61
C PRO A 77 9.97 -2.80 -2.22
N GLY A 78 11.14 -2.61 -1.62
CA GLY A 78 12.39 -3.14 -2.18
C GLY A 78 12.80 -4.52 -1.65
N VAL A 79 11.93 -5.17 -0.87
CA VAL A 79 12.15 -6.55 -0.42
C VAL A 79 12.06 -7.50 -1.62
N TRP A 80 12.95 -8.50 -1.68
CA TRP A 80 12.97 -9.58 -2.67
C TRP A 80 12.88 -9.15 -4.13
N TYR A 81 13.98 -8.68 -4.72
CA TYR A 81 13.97 -8.24 -6.12
C TYR A 81 12.89 -7.19 -6.44
N TRP A 82 12.44 -6.45 -5.41
CA TRP A 82 11.34 -5.49 -5.46
C TRP A 82 9.96 -6.13 -5.69
N GLN A 83 9.76 -7.40 -5.32
CA GLN A 83 8.40 -7.92 -5.07
C GLN A 83 7.70 -7.06 -4.01
N GLY A 84 8.46 -6.62 -3.01
CA GLY A 84 7.98 -5.86 -1.86
C GLY A 84 7.46 -6.77 -0.75
N ALA A 85 7.17 -6.17 0.39
CA ALA A 85 6.62 -6.85 1.57
C ALA A 85 5.91 -5.88 2.51
N ILE A 86 5.02 -6.45 3.33
CA ILE A 86 4.49 -5.82 4.52
C ILE A 86 5.05 -6.54 5.74
N PHE A 87 5.45 -5.78 6.75
CA PHE A 87 5.75 -6.28 8.09
C PHE A 87 4.62 -5.90 9.04
N SER A 88 4.10 -6.88 9.78
CA SER A 88 3.12 -6.69 10.85
C SER A 88 3.85 -6.68 12.19
N GLN A 89 4.29 -5.51 12.62
CA GLN A 89 5.13 -5.33 13.81
C GLN A 89 4.27 -5.15 15.06
N ASN A 90 4.31 -6.11 15.99
CA ASN A 90 3.68 -5.90 17.30
C ASN A 90 4.43 -4.79 18.07
N VAL A 91 3.68 -3.85 18.66
CA VAL A 91 4.24 -2.65 19.32
C VAL A 91 4.72 -2.91 20.75
N ARG A 92 4.44 -4.10 21.30
CA ARG A 92 4.85 -4.53 22.64
C ARG A 92 5.90 -5.64 22.59
N ASN A 93 5.70 -6.62 21.72
CA ASN A 93 6.64 -7.72 21.48
C ASN A 93 7.40 -7.50 20.16
N PHE A 94 8.57 -6.88 20.24
CA PHE A 94 9.33 -6.48 19.05
C PHE A 94 9.87 -7.65 18.21
N THR A 95 9.92 -8.85 18.79
CA THR A 95 10.32 -10.07 18.06
C THR A 95 9.18 -10.65 17.22
N ASP A 96 7.93 -10.31 17.56
CA ASP A 96 6.75 -10.65 16.79
C ASP A 96 6.53 -9.62 15.68
N ARG A 97 7.04 -9.98 14.50
CA ARG A 97 7.02 -9.15 13.30
C ARG A 97 6.96 -9.98 12.02
N PRO A 98 5.92 -10.82 11.85
CA PRO A 98 5.75 -11.58 10.61
C PRO A 98 5.71 -10.63 9.40
N ASN A 99 6.17 -11.15 8.28
CA ASN A 99 6.15 -10.44 7.01
C ASN A 99 5.56 -11.32 5.93
N THR A 100 4.95 -10.70 4.92
CA THR A 100 4.54 -11.40 3.68
C THR A 100 5.71 -12.22 3.17
N GLU A 101 5.49 -13.44 2.65
CA GLU A 101 6.51 -14.40 2.20
C GLU A 101 7.02 -14.16 0.76
N TYR A 102 8.21 -14.70 0.45
CA TYR A 102 8.79 -14.65 -0.90
C TYR A 102 7.98 -15.53 -1.85
N GLY A 103 7.60 -14.97 -2.99
CA GLY A 103 6.91 -15.69 -4.04
C GLY A 103 7.78 -16.00 -5.24
N GLY A 104 7.13 -16.45 -6.31
CA GLY A 104 7.81 -16.71 -7.58
C GLY A 104 8.37 -15.43 -8.22
N LYS A 105 9.33 -15.61 -9.13
CA LYS A 105 10.00 -14.51 -9.85
C LYS A 105 9.05 -13.67 -10.71
N GLU A 106 7.88 -14.21 -11.03
CA GLU A 106 6.82 -13.55 -11.79
C GLU A 106 6.23 -12.32 -11.07
N TYR A 107 6.45 -12.21 -9.76
CA TYR A 107 6.03 -11.07 -8.95
C TYR A 107 7.16 -10.05 -8.71
N ASP A 108 8.36 -10.31 -9.25
CA ASP A 108 9.47 -9.37 -9.11
C ASP A 108 9.07 -8.02 -9.71
N HIS A 109 9.39 -6.93 -9.00
CA HIS A 109 9.03 -5.56 -9.36
C HIS A 109 7.55 -5.15 -9.14
N ASP A 110 6.77 -5.94 -8.40
CA ASP A 110 5.40 -5.56 -7.99
C ASP A 110 5.34 -4.43 -6.94
N MET A 111 6.44 -4.17 -6.22
CA MET A 111 6.57 -3.06 -5.27
C MET A 111 5.56 -3.10 -4.10
N MET A 112 5.15 -4.28 -3.63
CA MET A 112 4.24 -4.43 -2.49
C MET A 112 4.68 -3.58 -1.29
N GLY A 113 3.73 -2.88 -0.67
CA GLY A 113 4.02 -1.95 0.42
C GLY A 113 4.49 -0.57 -0.03
N TYR A 114 4.29 -0.23 -1.30
CA TYR A 114 4.43 1.15 -1.78
C TYR A 114 3.44 2.11 -1.09
N ALA A 115 2.19 1.69 -0.97
CA ALA A 115 1.16 2.36 -0.19
C ALA A 115 0.45 1.32 0.70
N THR A 116 0.02 1.76 1.87
CA THR A 116 -0.70 0.94 2.86
C THR A 116 -1.80 1.77 3.50
N ALA A 117 -2.92 1.14 3.80
CA ALA A 117 -4.01 1.69 4.60
C ALA A 117 -4.58 0.57 5.47
N THR A 118 -5.33 0.94 6.50
CA THR A 118 -5.99 0.00 7.42
C THR A 118 -7.48 0.31 7.53
N GLY A 119 -8.29 -0.71 7.77
CA GLY A 119 -9.73 -0.63 7.98
C GLY A 119 -10.35 -2.03 8.05
N ASP A 120 -11.60 -2.14 8.46
CA ASP A 120 -12.30 -3.40 8.68
C ASP A 120 -12.86 -3.92 7.34
N LEU A 121 -12.11 -4.83 6.71
CA LEU A 121 -12.41 -5.33 5.37
C LEU A 121 -13.10 -6.70 5.42
N ASP A 122 -12.96 -7.43 6.52
CA ASP A 122 -13.57 -8.74 6.73
C ASP A 122 -14.78 -8.76 7.68
N GLY A 123 -15.12 -7.61 8.27
CA GLY A 123 -16.29 -7.39 9.11
C GLY A 123 -16.18 -7.98 10.51
N ASP A 124 -14.97 -8.30 10.98
CA ASP A 124 -14.74 -8.81 12.33
C ASP A 124 -14.68 -7.69 13.41
N GLY A 125 -14.73 -6.42 12.99
CA GLY A 125 -14.67 -5.25 13.86
C GLY A 125 -13.25 -4.82 14.23
N LEU A 126 -12.22 -5.46 13.68
CA LEU A 126 -10.82 -5.08 13.77
C LEU A 126 -10.35 -4.52 12.42
N ASP A 127 -9.33 -3.67 12.46
CA ASP A 127 -8.77 -3.14 11.22
C ASP A 127 -7.77 -4.13 10.61
N ASP A 128 -8.07 -4.54 9.39
CA ASP A 128 -7.18 -5.23 8.49
C ASP A 128 -6.18 -4.28 7.83
N ILE A 129 -5.16 -4.86 7.18
CA ILE A 129 -4.28 -4.10 6.28
C ILE A 129 -4.68 -4.30 4.83
N LEU A 130 -4.80 -3.20 4.10
CA LEU A 130 -4.93 -3.22 2.66
C LEU A 130 -3.57 -3.29 1.97
N VAL A 131 -3.36 -4.35 1.17
CA VAL A 131 -2.14 -4.57 0.39
C VAL A 131 -2.51 -4.82 -1.07
N LEU A 132 -1.94 -4.04 -1.97
CA LEU A 132 -2.32 -4.01 -3.38
C LEU A 132 -1.88 -5.23 -4.20
N TYR A 133 -0.78 -5.90 -3.82
CA TYR A 133 -0.29 -7.11 -4.50
C TYR A 133 0.50 -7.98 -3.52
N THR A 134 0.31 -9.30 -3.54
CA THR A 134 1.26 -10.25 -2.92
C THR A 134 1.29 -11.58 -3.66
N SER A 135 2.45 -12.23 -3.57
CA SER A 135 2.83 -13.38 -4.36
C SER A 135 2.45 -14.75 -3.75
N LYS A 136 1.85 -14.81 -2.55
CA LYS A 136 1.26 -16.06 -1.97
C LYS A 136 -0.01 -15.87 -1.10
N LEU A 137 -1.07 -15.34 -1.73
CA LEU A 137 -2.46 -15.84 -1.57
C LEU A 137 -3.29 -15.49 -0.33
N LYS A 138 -3.73 -14.23 -0.24
CA LYS A 138 -5.16 -13.92 -0.40
C LYS A 138 -5.29 -12.45 -0.75
N MET A 139 -5.64 -12.20 -2.00
CA MET A 139 -6.25 -10.95 -2.38
C MET A 139 -7.58 -10.88 -1.62
N LEU A 140 -7.66 -10.08 -0.55
CA LEU A 140 -8.98 -9.76 0.03
C LEU A 140 -9.82 -9.06 -1.05
N VAL A 141 -9.17 -8.20 -1.85
CA VAL A 141 -9.81 -7.43 -2.93
C VAL A 141 -8.89 -7.29 -4.14
N ASN A 142 -9.39 -7.64 -5.33
CA ASN A 142 -8.68 -7.31 -6.58
C ASN A 142 -8.82 -5.83 -6.84
N LEU A 143 -7.80 -5.07 -6.48
CA LEU A 143 -7.81 -3.62 -6.62
C LEU A 143 -7.25 -3.15 -7.96
N THR A 144 -7.38 -3.96 -9.01
CA THR A 144 -7.17 -3.45 -10.38
C THR A 144 -8.29 -2.48 -10.73
N ASP A 145 -7.92 -1.33 -11.26
CA ASP A 145 -8.88 -0.41 -11.87
C ASP A 145 -9.68 -1.11 -12.97
N PRO A 146 -10.98 -1.39 -12.79
CA PRO A 146 -11.78 -2.11 -13.77
C PRO A 146 -12.20 -1.21 -14.94
N SER A 147 -12.05 0.11 -14.80
CA SER A 147 -12.49 1.09 -15.79
C SER A 147 -11.48 1.32 -16.91
N SER A 148 -10.22 0.90 -16.74
CA SER A 148 -9.16 1.15 -17.71
C SER A 148 -8.13 0.03 -17.76
N SER A 149 -7.75 -0.34 -18.98
CA SER A 149 -6.59 -1.19 -19.26
C SER A 149 -5.28 -0.38 -19.45
N GLN A 150 -5.30 0.93 -19.15
CA GLN A 150 -4.14 1.79 -19.32
C GLN A 150 -2.98 1.32 -18.43
N GLN A 151 -1.87 0.96 -19.06
CA GLN A 151 -0.63 0.66 -18.36
C GLN A 151 0.08 1.95 -17.97
N GLY A 152 0.83 1.92 -16.86
CA GLY A 152 1.61 3.07 -16.41
C GLY A 152 0.82 4.15 -15.68
N GLN A 153 -0.49 4.01 -15.49
CA GLN A 153 -1.33 4.95 -14.73
C GLN A 153 -1.01 5.01 -13.21
N TYR A 154 -0.13 4.12 -12.75
CA TYR A 154 0.39 4.06 -11.37
C TYR A 154 -0.70 3.92 -10.30
N CYS A 155 -1.76 3.18 -10.63
CA CYS A 155 -2.80 2.79 -9.69
C CYS A 155 -2.20 2.09 -8.47
N GLY A 156 -2.67 2.49 -7.28
CA GLY A 156 -2.12 2.00 -6.03
C GLY A 156 -0.95 2.84 -5.50
N GLY A 157 -0.62 3.95 -6.17
CA GLY A 157 0.36 4.92 -5.67
C GLY A 157 -0.06 5.61 -4.36
N SER A 158 -1.36 5.61 -4.05
CA SER A 158 -1.93 6.05 -2.78
C SER A 158 -3.20 5.27 -2.46
N LEU A 159 -3.45 5.08 -1.16
CA LEU A 159 -4.63 4.38 -0.64
C LEU A 159 -5.24 5.14 0.52
N ALA A 160 -6.56 5.05 0.66
CA ALA A 160 -7.30 5.39 1.86
C ALA A 160 -8.44 4.40 2.05
N VAL A 161 -8.86 4.20 3.30
CA VAL A 161 -9.95 3.29 3.66
C VAL A 161 -10.86 4.04 4.65
N THR A 162 -12.16 4.06 4.37
CA THR A 162 -13.19 4.70 5.20
C THR A 162 -14.57 4.36 4.66
N ASP A 163 -15.56 4.25 5.54
CA ASP A 163 -16.99 4.20 5.17
C ASP A 163 -17.42 5.53 4.50
N LEU A 164 -17.60 5.54 3.17
CA LEU A 164 -17.97 6.72 2.39
C LEU A 164 -19.48 6.88 2.25
N ASP A 165 -20.23 5.79 2.14
CA ASP A 165 -21.67 5.79 1.91
C ASP A 165 -22.51 5.64 3.20
N LYS A 166 -21.83 5.46 4.35
CA LYS A 166 -22.40 5.34 5.70
C LYS A 166 -23.21 4.06 5.90
N ASP A 167 -22.83 2.99 5.22
CA ASP A 167 -23.49 1.69 5.37
C ASP A 167 -22.92 0.83 6.51
N GLY A 168 -21.89 1.35 7.21
CA GLY A 168 -21.23 0.71 8.34
C GLY A 168 -20.09 -0.22 7.92
N ARG A 169 -19.66 -0.22 6.65
CA ARG A 169 -18.52 -0.97 6.15
C ARG A 169 -17.49 -0.01 5.55
N ASP A 170 -16.22 -0.38 5.65
CA ASP A 170 -15.17 0.47 5.11
C ASP A 170 -15.02 0.31 3.59
N ASP A 171 -14.97 1.43 2.87
CA ASP A 171 -14.73 1.48 1.43
C ASP A 171 -13.26 1.78 1.12
N ILE A 172 -12.81 1.36 -0.06
CA ILE A 172 -11.43 1.55 -0.49
C ILE A 172 -11.34 2.66 -1.53
N ILE A 173 -10.40 3.59 -1.34
CA ILE A 173 -10.08 4.65 -2.27
C ILE A 173 -8.66 4.45 -2.78
N MET A 174 -8.50 4.42 -4.09
CA MET A 174 -7.21 4.26 -4.77
C MET A 174 -6.90 5.45 -5.67
N GLY A 175 -5.66 5.95 -5.59
CA GLY A 175 -5.12 6.91 -6.55
C GLY A 175 -4.38 6.24 -7.70
N CYS A 176 -4.59 6.77 -8.91
CA CYS A 176 -3.88 6.47 -10.15
C CYS A 176 -3.36 7.80 -10.74
N PRO A 177 -2.27 8.37 -10.22
CA PRO A 177 -1.87 9.76 -10.49
C PRO A 177 -1.42 10.00 -11.95
N PHE A 178 -0.99 8.96 -12.68
CA PHE A 178 -0.56 9.08 -14.08
C PHE A 178 -1.62 8.62 -15.07
N TYR A 179 -2.89 8.61 -14.64
CA TYR A 179 -3.97 8.37 -15.57
C TYR A 179 -4.04 9.47 -16.63
N THR A 180 -4.11 9.06 -17.89
CA THR A 180 -4.31 9.94 -19.04
C THR A 180 -5.74 9.79 -19.55
N ASP A 181 -6.45 10.90 -19.72
CA ASP A 181 -7.74 10.94 -20.39
C ASP A 181 -7.54 11.20 -21.90
N TYR A 182 -7.81 10.17 -22.70
CA TYR A 182 -7.68 10.23 -24.15
C TYR A 182 -8.81 11.00 -24.84
N VAL A 183 -9.83 11.46 -24.09
CA VAL A 183 -10.86 12.35 -24.63
C VAL A 183 -10.19 13.68 -25.03
N THR A 184 -10.25 13.97 -26.33
CA THR A 184 -9.69 15.22 -26.85
C THR A 184 -10.52 16.41 -26.41
N VAL A 185 -9.90 17.33 -25.66
CA VAL A 185 -10.49 18.62 -25.30
C VAL A 185 -9.85 19.73 -26.13
N LYS A 186 -10.57 20.84 -26.30
CA LYS A 186 -10.02 22.02 -26.97
C LYS A 186 -9.10 22.75 -26.00
N ASP A 187 -7.82 22.82 -26.32
CA ASP A 187 -6.83 23.56 -25.53
C ASP A 187 -7.18 25.06 -25.57
N ALA A 188 -7.32 25.68 -24.41
CA ALA A 188 -7.73 27.08 -24.29
C ALA A 188 -6.70 28.05 -24.91
N LYS A 189 -5.42 27.68 -24.95
CA LYS A 189 -4.32 28.50 -25.45
C LYS A 189 -4.04 28.26 -26.93
N THR A 190 -3.94 27.00 -27.36
CA THR A 190 -3.58 26.66 -28.76
C THR A 190 -4.79 26.50 -29.67
N GLN A 191 -6.00 26.40 -29.11
CA GLN A 191 -7.24 26.11 -29.82
C GLN A 191 -7.26 24.74 -30.52
N GLU A 192 -6.23 23.92 -30.34
CA GLU A 192 -6.11 22.56 -30.88
C GLU A 192 -6.91 21.57 -30.02
N ARG A 193 -7.34 20.46 -30.63
CA ARG A 193 -7.94 19.33 -29.90
C ARG A 193 -6.85 18.33 -29.54
N LYS A 194 -6.58 18.14 -28.26
CA LYS A 194 -5.56 17.20 -27.76
C LYS A 194 -6.08 16.43 -26.54
N PRO A 195 -5.61 15.19 -26.32
CA PRO A 195 -5.82 14.46 -25.07
C PRO A 195 -5.30 15.23 -23.85
N GLN A 196 -5.81 14.90 -22.68
CA GLN A 196 -5.28 15.42 -21.42
C GLN A 196 -4.38 14.36 -20.77
N TYR A 197 -3.07 14.60 -20.83
CA TYR A 197 -2.06 13.70 -20.27
C TYR A 197 -1.89 13.93 -18.76
N ASP A 198 -1.64 12.84 -18.03
CA ASP A 198 -1.34 12.84 -16.58
C ASP A 198 -2.32 13.67 -15.74
N VAL A 199 -3.62 13.53 -16.03
CA VAL A 199 -4.69 14.20 -15.25
C VAL A 199 -4.98 13.52 -13.93
N GLY A 200 -4.56 12.26 -13.78
CA GLY A 200 -4.83 11.44 -12.62
C GLY A 200 -6.27 10.93 -12.57
N LYS A 201 -6.47 9.91 -11.75
CA LYS A 201 -7.77 9.30 -11.49
C LYS A 201 -7.83 8.78 -10.06
N VAL A 202 -9.04 8.79 -9.50
CA VAL A 202 -9.35 8.13 -8.24
C VAL A 202 -10.38 7.05 -8.51
N VAL A 203 -10.15 5.85 -8.00
CA VAL A 203 -11.06 4.71 -8.09
C VAL A 203 -11.57 4.41 -6.69
N VAL A 204 -12.89 4.28 -6.55
CA VAL A 204 -13.55 3.96 -5.27
C VAL A 204 -14.18 2.58 -5.40
N PHE A 205 -13.90 1.71 -4.42
CA PHE A 205 -14.47 0.38 -4.31
C PHE A 205 -15.35 0.33 -3.07
N TYR A 206 -16.66 0.23 -3.27
CA TYR A 206 -17.62 0.14 -2.18
C TYR A 206 -17.71 -1.28 -1.63
N GLN A 207 -17.69 -1.43 -0.31
CA GLN A 207 -17.75 -2.73 0.35
C GLN A 207 -19.20 -3.18 0.54
N THR A 208 -19.64 -4.13 -0.28
CA THR A 208 -21.04 -4.61 -0.23
C THR A 208 -21.28 -5.76 0.75
N ALA A 209 -20.25 -6.50 1.14
CA ALA A 209 -20.32 -7.61 2.10
C ALA A 209 -18.95 -7.86 2.76
N PRO A 210 -18.91 -8.34 4.02
CA PRO A 210 -17.68 -8.83 4.66
C PRO A 210 -17.11 -9.99 3.84
N VAL A 211 -15.86 -9.85 3.37
CA VAL A 211 -15.20 -10.67 2.32
C VAL A 211 -16.10 -11.71 1.63
N SER A 212 -16.88 -11.19 0.70
CA SER A 212 -17.06 -11.73 -0.66
C SER A 212 -17.38 -10.52 -1.53
N ILE A 213 -16.38 -9.68 -1.82
CA ILE A 213 -16.61 -8.44 -2.58
C ILE A 213 -16.90 -8.79 -4.04
N LEU A 214 -18.20 -8.82 -4.34
CA LEU A 214 -18.75 -8.78 -5.69
C LEU A 214 -18.46 -7.39 -6.26
N LEU A 215 -17.76 -7.30 -7.40
CA LEU A 215 -17.64 -6.05 -8.16
C LEU A 215 -19.05 -5.54 -8.48
N CYS A 216 -19.49 -4.46 -7.85
CA CYS A 216 -20.56 -3.63 -8.40
C CYS A 216 -19.91 -2.50 -9.21
N ALA A 217 -19.55 -2.81 -10.46
CA ALA A 217 -19.49 -1.77 -11.47
C ALA A 217 -20.93 -1.28 -11.69
N GLN A 218 -21.30 -0.15 -11.10
CA GLN A 218 -22.54 0.56 -11.47
C GLN A 218 -22.23 1.99 -11.87
N ASN A 219 -22.20 2.18 -13.19
CA ASN A 219 -22.71 3.33 -13.93
C ASN A 219 -22.48 4.73 -13.35
N VAL A 220 -21.39 5.38 -13.77
CA VAL A 220 -21.40 6.83 -13.99
C VAL A 220 -21.79 7.06 -15.45
N GLN A 221 -23.10 7.15 -15.70
CA GLN A 221 -23.63 7.72 -16.94
C GLN A 221 -23.25 9.21 -16.99
N PRO A 222 -22.70 9.73 -18.10
CA PRO A 222 -22.51 11.15 -18.26
C PRO A 222 -23.85 11.84 -18.50
N TYR A 223 -24.07 12.95 -17.81
CA TYR A 223 -25.13 13.92 -18.05
C TYR A 223 -25.37 14.16 -19.55
N GLY A 224 -26.62 14.03 -20.02
CA GLY A 224 -26.98 14.20 -21.44
C GLY A 224 -28.47 14.36 -21.73
N LYS A 225 -29.00 15.55 -21.39
CA LYS A 225 -30.12 16.30 -22.02
C LYS A 225 -31.42 15.59 -22.43
N SER A 226 -32.50 15.99 -21.76
CA SER A 226 -33.88 15.94 -22.23
C SER A 226 -34.11 16.86 -23.44
N HIS A 227 -34.69 16.30 -24.50
CA HIS A 227 -35.63 16.97 -25.40
C HIS A 227 -36.77 15.99 -25.71
#